data_AF-A0AAJ8JNF6-F1
#
_entry.id   AF-A0AAJ8JNF6-F1
#
_cell.length_a   1.000
_cell.length_b   1.000
_cell.length_c   1.000
_cell.angle_alpha   90.00
_cell.angle_beta   90.00
_cell.angle_gamma   90.00
#
_symmetry.space_group_name_H-M   'P 1'
#
loop_
_entity.id
_entity.type
_entity.pdbx_description
1 polymer ?
#
loop_
_entity_poly.entity_id
_entity_poly.type
_entity_poly.pdbx_seq_one_letter_code
_entity_poly.pdbx_strand_id
1 'polypeptide(L)' 'MSRPSAVNPCHVLLMVVFIILFLPSEVAAWGFVASCRARCNTAYLSCMGVYGNVQICNVAARTCFRRCV' A
#
# COMPACT_ATOMS: atom_id res chain seq x y z
N MET A 1 -23.23 -37.30 -18.47
CA MET A 1 -21.85 -36.82 -18.71
C MET A 1 -21.89 -35.30 -18.84
N SER A 2 -21.60 -34.60 -17.76
CA SER A 2 -21.66 -33.14 -17.70
C SER A 2 -20.44 -32.57 -18.44
N ARG A 3 -20.67 -31.93 -19.59
CA ARG A 3 -19.61 -31.25 -20.36
C ARG A 3 -18.93 -30.22 -19.44
N PRO A 4 -17.60 -30.22 -19.29
CA PRO A 4 -16.93 -29.15 -18.56
C PRO A 4 -17.24 -27.85 -19.30
N SER A 5 -17.82 -26.88 -18.59
CA SER A 5 -18.07 -25.54 -19.09
C SER A 5 -16.78 -25.02 -19.69
N ALA A 6 -16.74 -24.95 -21.02
CA ALA A 6 -15.61 -24.36 -21.74
C ALA A 6 -15.51 -22.91 -21.27
N VAL A 7 -14.50 -22.62 -20.46
CA VAL A 7 -14.23 -21.25 -20.02
C VAL A 7 -13.97 -20.47 -21.30
N ASN A 8 -14.88 -19.54 -21.62
CA ASN A 8 -14.82 -18.77 -22.85
C ASN A 8 -13.47 -18.03 -22.89
N PRO A 9 -12.62 -18.24 -23.92
CA PRO A 9 -11.31 -17.59 -24.00
C PRO A 9 -11.42 -16.06 -23.93
N CYS A 10 -12.53 -15.48 -24.40
CA CYS A 10 -12.81 -14.05 -24.23
C CYS A 10 -12.96 -13.63 -22.76
N HIS A 11 -13.54 -14.48 -21.91
CA HIS A 11 -13.71 -14.20 -20.49
C HIS A 11 -12.38 -14.26 -19.74
N VAL A 12 -11.49 -15.18 -20.12
CA VAL A 12 -10.12 -15.24 -19.59
C VAL A 12 -9.33 -14.01 -20.01
N LEU A 13 -9.43 -13.61 -21.27
CA LEU A 13 -8.74 -12.41 -21.78
C LEU A 13 -9.21 -11.14 -21.05
N LEU A 14 -10.52 -11.00 -20.80
CA LEU A 14 -11.09 -9.89 -20.05
C LEU A 14 -10.57 -9.84 -18.61
N MET A 15 -10.48 -10.99 -17.94
CA MET A 15 -9.91 -11.08 -16.59
C MET A 15 -8.43 -10.67 -16.57
N VAL A 16 -7.63 -11.13 -17.54
CA VAL A 16 -6.20 -10.78 -17.63
C VAL A 16 -6.02 -9.29 -17.90
N VAL A 17 -6.80 -8.70 -18.81
CA VAL A 17 -6.77 -7.26 -19.09
C VAL A 17 -7.16 -6.44 -17.86
N PHE A 18 -8.20 -6.87 -17.15
CA PHE A 18 -8.62 -6.23 -15.90
C PHE A 18 -7.50 -6.27 -14.85
N ILE A 19 -6.88 -7.43 -14.64
CA ILE A 19 -5.73 -7.60 -13.73
C ILE A 19 -4.58 -6.67 -14.14
N ILE A 20 -4.20 -6.61 -15.41
CA ILE A 20 -3.07 -5.77 -15.87
C ILE A 20 -3.38 -4.28 -15.70
N LEU A 21 -4.63 -3.85 -15.84
CA LEU A 21 -5.03 -2.44 -15.70
C LEU A 21 -5.24 -2.02 -14.24
N PHE A 22 -5.77 -2.90 -13.39
CA PHE A 22 -6.10 -2.60 -11.99
C PHE A 22 -5.00 -2.97 -10.99
N LEU A 23 -4.21 -4.02 -11.20
CA LEU A 23 -3.08 -4.29 -10.29
C LEU A 23 -2.12 -3.10 -10.15
N PRO A 24 -1.65 -2.43 -11.22
CA PRO A 24 -0.63 -1.40 -11.08
C PRO A 24 -1.13 -0.18 -10.30
N SER A 25 -2.40 0.20 -10.44
CA SER A 25 -2.99 1.31 -9.68
C SER A 25 -3.11 0.97 -8.20
N GLU A 26 -3.48 -0.27 -7.89
CA GLU A 26 -3.51 -0.74 -6.51
C GLU A 26 -2.09 -0.84 -5.94
N VAL A 27 -1.15 -1.57 -6.56
CA VAL A 27 0.23 -1.66 -6.03
C VAL A 27 0.94 -0.31 -5.95
N ALA A 28 0.61 0.65 -6.82
CA ALA A 28 1.12 2.02 -6.69
C ALA A 28 0.53 2.74 -5.46
N ALA A 29 -0.76 2.56 -5.18
CA ALA A 29 -1.39 3.11 -3.99
C ALA A 29 -0.85 2.45 -2.70
N TRP A 30 -0.78 1.12 -2.65
CA TRP A 30 -0.18 0.39 -1.53
C TRP A 30 1.30 0.72 -1.37
N GLY A 31 2.01 0.89 -2.49
CA GLY A 31 3.41 1.30 -2.54
C GLY A 31 3.62 2.70 -1.97
N PHE A 32 2.75 3.65 -2.31
CA PHE A 32 2.77 5.01 -1.75
C PHE A 32 2.52 4.99 -0.24
N VAL A 33 1.48 4.28 0.22
CA VAL A 33 1.15 4.15 1.65
C VAL A 33 2.31 3.50 2.42
N ALA A 34 2.88 2.42 1.90
CA ALA A 34 4.03 1.74 2.51
C ALA A 34 5.27 2.63 2.57
N SER A 35 5.57 3.34 1.47
CA SER A 35 6.71 4.28 1.38
C SER A 35 6.55 5.46 2.34
N CYS A 36 5.33 6.01 2.43
CA CYS A 36 5.00 7.09 3.34
C CYS A 36 5.13 6.63 4.80
N ARG A 37 4.57 5.46 5.15
CA ARG A 37 4.72 4.86 6.48
C ARG A 37 6.19 4.62 6.84
N ALA A 38 6.99 4.12 5.91
CA ALA A 38 8.42 3.89 6.13
C ALA A 38 9.16 5.21 6.44
N ARG A 39 8.89 6.28 5.68
CA ARG A 39 9.45 7.63 5.94
C ARG A 39 9.02 8.21 7.28
N CYS A 40 7.76 8.05 7.66
CA CYS A 40 7.29 8.50 8.97
C CYS A 40 7.95 7.74 10.12
N ASN A 41 8.19 6.44 9.94
CA ASN A 41 8.85 5.61 10.94
C ASN A 41 10.34 5.97 11.10
N THR A 42 11.06 6.21 10.00
CA THR A 42 12.45 6.70 10.08
C THR A 42 12.53 8.08 10.71
N ALA A 43 11.59 8.99 10.41
CA ALA A 43 11.51 10.28 11.09
C ALA A 43 11.25 10.16 12.60
N TYR A 44 10.40 9.21 13.01
CA TYR A 44 10.16 8.91 14.42
C TYR A 44 11.42 8.38 15.12
N LEU A 45 12.12 7.43 14.49
CA LEU A 45 13.39 6.88 15.00
C LEU A 45 14.46 7.97 15.13
N SER A 46 14.61 8.85 14.14
CA SER A 46 15.53 9.99 14.23
C SER A 46 15.13 10.94 15.35
N CYS A 47 13.84 11.23 15.53
CA CYS A 47 13.37 12.06 16.64
C CYS A 47 13.70 11.44 18.00
N MET A 48 13.49 10.12 18.15
CA MET A 48 13.87 9.38 19.35
C MET A 48 15.38 9.41 19.58
N GLY A 49 16.19 9.32 18.52
CA GLY A 49 17.64 9.41 18.62
C GLY A 49 18.16 10.78 19.05
N VAL A 50 17.48 11.87 18.67
CA VAL A 50 17.89 13.25 19.01
C VAL A 50 17.34 13.71 20.35
N TYR A 51 16.05 13.49 20.59
CA TYR A 51 15.34 14.08 21.73
C TYR A 51 15.05 13.08 22.86
N GLY A 52 15.04 11.77 22.57
CA GLY A 52 14.71 10.72 23.55
C GLY A 52 13.28 10.79 24.12
N ASN A 53 12.45 11.73 23.67
CA ASN A 53 11.13 11.98 24.23
C ASN A 53 10.03 11.39 23.33
N VAL A 54 9.48 10.25 23.79
CA VAL A 54 8.43 9.50 23.09
C VAL A 54 7.19 10.36 22.83
N GLN A 55 6.76 11.20 23.78
CA GLN A 55 5.50 11.96 23.61
C GLN A 55 5.61 12.96 22.46
N ILE A 56 6.73 13.69 22.37
CA ILE A 56 6.96 14.68 21.32
C ILE A 56 7.07 13.99 19.96
N CYS A 57 7.87 12.92 19.87
CA CYS A 57 8.07 12.19 18.63
C CYS A 57 6.80 11.48 18.15
N ASN A 58 5.95 11.01 19.07
CA ASN A 58 4.70 10.34 18.75
C ASN A 58 3.65 11.31 18.20
N VAL A 59 3.59 12.56 18.69
CA VAL A 59 2.73 13.60 18.13
C VAL A 59 3.09 13.91 16.68
N ALA A 60 4.39 14.10 16.39
CA ALA A 60 4.87 14.32 15.02
C ALA A 60 4.60 13.11 14.11
N ALA A 61 4.85 11.89 14.60
CA ALA A 61 4.65 10.65 13.85
C ALA A 61 3.18 10.42 13.51
N ARG A 62 2.24 10.62 14.45
CA ARG A 62 0.79 10.49 14.18
C ARG A 62 0.32 11.43 13.08
N THR A 63 0.85 12.64 13.08
CA THR A 63 0.52 13.66 12.07
C THR A 63 1.08 13.25 10.69
N CYS A 64 2.27 12.67 10.66
CA CYS A 64 2.88 12.10 9.46
C CYS A 64 2.08 10.91 8.92
N PHE A 65 1.74 9.93 9.76
CA PHE A 65 0.96 8.76 9.37
C PHE A 65 -0.45 9.11 8.88
N ARG A 66 -1.09 10.15 9.43
CA ARG A 66 -2.37 10.66 8.93
C ARG A 66 -2.31 11.16 7.48
N ARG A 67 -1.15 11.62 7.00
CA ARG A 67 -0.96 12.07 5.62
C ARG A 67 -0.65 10.92 4.65
N CYS A 68 -0.49 9.70 5.16
CA CYS A 68 -0.19 8.51 4.38
C CYS A 68 -1.43 7.70 3.98
N VAL A 69 -2.64 8.17 4.30
CA VAL A 69 -3.92 7.47 4.08
C VAL A 69 -4.80 8.30 3.16
#